data_AF-A0A959H5U6-F1
#
_entry.id   AF-A0A959H5U6-F1
#
_cell.length_a   1.000
_cell.length_b   1.000
_cell.length_c   1.000
_cell.angle_alpha   90.00
_cell.angle_beta   90.00
_cell.angle_gamma   90.00
#
_symmetry.space_group_name_H-M   'P 1'
#
loop_
_entity.id
_entity.type
_entity.pdbx_description
1 polymer ?
#
loop_
_entity_poly.entity_id
_entity_poly.type
_entity_poly.pdbx_seq_one_letter_code
_entity_poly.pdbx_strand_id
1 'polypeptide(L)'
;MKKYLLLFGFFVMLKFSDAQTLDPHLWKDRVILLFTASRQDAFYQKQTHILTEKTEEVTERALKIYTILPGGGTRPGGGGLSAGPARHLYSTYGVTPGKGFTFVLIGKDGTEKLRKEEPVTARELFALIDSMPMRRAEMRRKRGGGSKKN
;
A
#
# COMPACT_ATOMS: atom_id res chain seq x y z
N MET A 1 -16.97 -6.55 -61.71
CA MET A 1 -17.48 -7.59 -60.79
C MET A 1 -16.33 -8.11 -59.93
N LYS A 2 -16.32 -7.77 -58.63
CA LYS A 2 -16.03 -8.64 -57.47
C LYS A 2 -15.84 -7.73 -56.24
N LYS A 3 -16.82 -7.82 -55.35
CA LYS A 3 -16.90 -7.23 -54.00
C LYS A 3 -16.12 -8.11 -53.03
N TYR A 4 -15.26 -7.53 -52.19
CA TYR A 4 -14.86 -7.96 -50.84
C TYR A 4 -14.30 -6.67 -50.19
N LEU A 5 -14.99 -5.94 -49.29
CA LEU A 5 -15.38 -6.25 -47.92
C LEU A 5 -14.32 -7.06 -47.16
N LEU A 6 -13.59 -6.40 -46.26
CA LEU A 6 -13.35 -6.89 -44.90
C LEU A 6 -12.84 -5.74 -44.01
N LEU A 7 -13.64 -5.39 -43.01
CA LEU A 7 -13.29 -4.55 -41.86
C LEU A 7 -12.02 -5.09 -41.20
N PHE A 8 -11.02 -4.23 -41.00
CA PHE A 8 -10.01 -4.48 -39.97
C PHE A 8 -10.42 -3.72 -38.71
N GLY A 9 -11.26 -4.36 -37.91
CA GLY A 9 -11.53 -3.94 -36.55
C GLY A 9 -10.26 -4.14 -35.72
N PHE A 10 -9.50 -3.05 -35.52
CA PHE A 10 -8.44 -3.04 -34.53
C PHE A 10 -9.08 -2.87 -33.15
N PHE A 11 -9.68 -3.95 -32.64
CA PHE A 11 -10.08 -4.02 -31.25
C PHE A 11 -8.81 -4.21 -30.42
N VAL A 12 -8.19 -3.08 -30.04
CA VAL A 12 -7.14 -3.11 -29.01
C VAL A 12 -7.82 -3.51 -27.72
N MET A 13 -7.73 -4.79 -27.38
CA MET A 13 -7.94 -5.24 -26.02
C MET A 13 -6.79 -4.67 -25.19
N LEU A 14 -6.96 -3.46 -24.67
CA LEU A 14 -6.10 -2.92 -23.61
C LEU A 14 -6.23 -3.85 -22.41
N LYS A 15 -5.32 -4.82 -22.33
CA LYS A 15 -5.08 -5.59 -21.11
C LYS A 15 -4.52 -4.60 -20.09
N PHE A 16 -5.41 -3.97 -19.30
CA PHE A 16 -5.04 -3.24 -18.10
C PHE A 16 -4.19 -4.19 -17.24
N SER A 17 -2.89 -3.93 -17.16
CA SER A 17 -1.97 -4.75 -16.40
C SER A 17 -2.19 -4.49 -14.91
N ASP A 18 -2.45 -5.54 -14.13
CA ASP A 18 -2.62 -5.56 -12.67
C ASP A 18 -1.42 -4.98 -11.86
N ALA A 19 -0.34 -4.60 -12.54
CA ALA A 19 0.85 -3.95 -11.97
C ALA A 19 0.56 -2.57 -11.33
N GLN A 20 -0.56 -1.92 -11.64
CA GLN A 20 -0.87 -0.57 -11.16
C GLN A 20 -1.48 -0.51 -9.75
N THR A 21 -1.42 -1.59 -8.95
CA THR A 21 -2.13 -1.62 -7.66
C THR A 21 -1.56 -0.61 -6.65
N LEU A 22 -0.24 -0.34 -6.71
CA LEU A 22 0.47 0.59 -5.81
C LEU A 22 1.02 1.84 -6.50
N ASP A 23 1.06 1.88 -7.83
CA ASP A 23 1.53 3.04 -8.62
C ASP A 23 0.91 4.38 -8.22
N PRO A 24 -0.40 4.46 -7.87
CA PRO A 24 -0.99 5.73 -7.45
C PRO A 24 -0.34 6.34 -6.19
N HIS A 25 0.36 5.54 -5.39
CA HIS A 25 1.00 5.96 -4.15
C HIS A 25 2.47 6.38 -4.32
N LEU A 26 3.12 6.01 -5.43
CA LEU A 26 4.51 6.38 -5.67
C LEU A 26 4.69 7.89 -5.55
N TRP A 27 5.74 8.29 -4.85
CA TRP A 27 6.12 9.67 -4.53
C TRP A 27 5.10 10.47 -3.69
N LYS A 28 3.93 9.90 -3.35
CA LYS A 28 2.85 10.57 -2.63
C LYS A 28 2.66 10.03 -1.22
N ASP A 29 2.48 8.72 -1.10
CA ASP A 29 2.11 8.04 0.13
C ASP A 29 3.10 6.92 0.47
N ARG A 30 3.20 6.61 1.76
CA ARG A 30 3.84 5.38 2.25
C ARG A 30 2.74 4.32 2.34
N VAL A 31 3.03 3.11 1.91
CA VAL A 31 2.02 2.03 1.90
C VAL A 31 2.37 0.99 2.96
N ILE A 32 1.38 0.59 3.74
CA ILE A 32 1.44 -0.58 4.61
C ILE A 32 0.59 -1.67 3.95
N LEU A 33 1.19 -2.84 3.76
CA LEU A 33 0.50 -4.05 3.33
C LEU A 33 0.36 -4.98 4.55
N LEU A 34 -0.89 -5.31 4.90
CA LEU A 34 -1.21 -6.27 5.94
C LEU A 34 -1.72 -7.54 5.28
N PHE A 35 -0.84 -8.51 5.09
CA PHE A 35 -1.22 -9.85 4.65
C PHE A 35 -1.72 -10.63 5.84
N THR A 36 -2.89 -11.26 5.69
CA THR A 36 -3.47 -12.11 6.74
C THR A 36 -4.36 -13.19 6.13
N ALA A 37 -4.40 -14.36 6.77
CA ALA A 37 -5.34 -15.42 6.42
C ALA A 37 -6.80 -15.02 6.70
N SER A 38 -7.05 -14.30 7.79
CA SER A 38 -8.39 -13.89 8.23
C SER A 38 -8.37 -12.57 9.01
N ARG A 39 -9.50 -11.86 9.04
CA ARG A 39 -9.70 -10.68 9.91
C ARG A 39 -9.81 -11.05 11.40
N GLN A 40 -10.00 -12.33 11.71
CA GLN A 40 -9.95 -12.82 13.09
C GLN A 40 -8.54 -13.14 13.58
N ASP A 41 -7.52 -13.04 12.72
CA ASP A 41 -6.14 -13.24 13.12
C ASP A 41 -5.73 -12.22 14.20
N ALA A 42 -5.14 -12.70 15.29
CA ALA A 42 -4.82 -11.89 16.47
C ALA A 42 -3.76 -10.82 16.16
N PHE A 43 -2.80 -11.12 15.29
CA PHE A 43 -1.76 -10.16 14.89
C PHE A 43 -2.34 -9.09 13.97
N TYR A 44 -3.20 -9.47 13.03
CA TYR A 44 -3.96 -8.51 12.23
C TYR A 44 -4.77 -7.56 13.11
N GLN A 45 -5.57 -8.09 14.04
CA GLN A 45 -6.39 -7.25 14.94
C GLN A 45 -5.52 -6.30 15.76
N LYS A 46 -4.46 -6.80 16.38
CA LYS A 46 -3.51 -5.98 17.14
C LYS A 46 -2.87 -4.89 16.28
N GLN A 47 -2.42 -5.22 15.07
CA GLN A 47 -1.82 -4.24 14.17
C GLN A 47 -2.82 -3.16 13.75
N THR A 48 -4.06 -3.54 13.41
CA THR A 48 -5.10 -2.57 13.05
C THR A 48 -5.44 -1.65 14.21
N HIS A 49 -5.55 -2.18 15.43
CA HIS A 49 -5.80 -1.40 16.63
C HIS A 49 -4.69 -0.35 16.86
N ILE A 50 -3.42 -0.75 16.80
CA ILE A 50 -2.26 0.17 16.93
C ILE A 50 -2.34 1.32 15.90
N LEU A 51 -2.72 1.03 14.66
CA LEU A 51 -2.80 2.03 13.60
C LEU A 51 -4.00 2.95 13.76
N THR A 52 -5.15 2.42 14.20
CA THR A 52 -6.38 3.20 14.43
C THR A 52 -6.24 4.13 15.63
N GLU A 53 -5.58 3.71 16.71
CA GLU A 53 -5.29 4.57 17.87
C GLU A 53 -4.35 5.74 17.53
N LYS A 54 -3.62 5.67 16.42
CA LYS A 54 -2.61 6.64 15.98
C LYS A 54 -2.98 7.31 14.66
N THR A 55 -4.27 7.57 14.46
CA THR A 55 -4.82 8.08 13.20
C THR A 55 -4.18 9.41 12.76
N GLU A 56 -3.88 10.30 13.71
CA GLU A 56 -3.23 11.58 13.40
C GLU A 56 -1.80 11.35 12.89
N GLU A 57 -1.02 10.51 13.57
CA GLU A 57 0.36 10.20 13.21
C GLU A 57 0.45 9.42 11.89
N VAL A 58 -0.52 8.54 11.62
CA VAL A 58 -0.71 7.84 10.35
C VAL A 58 -0.95 8.85 9.22
N THR A 59 -1.83 9.82 9.45
CA THR A 59 -2.16 10.86 8.47
C THR A 59 -0.99 11.79 8.23
N GLU A 60 -0.32 12.26 9.30
CA GLU A 60 0.83 13.16 9.23
C GLU A 60 2.00 12.56 8.42
N ARG A 61 2.14 11.24 8.47
CA ARG A 61 3.14 10.46 7.76
C ARG A 61 2.64 9.92 6.42
N ALA A 62 1.48 10.39 5.94
CA ALA A 62 0.89 9.98 4.65
C ALA A 62 0.88 8.46 4.45
N LEU A 63 0.45 7.73 5.49
CA LEU A 63 0.36 6.27 5.46
C LEU A 63 -0.98 5.82 4.88
N LYS A 64 -0.92 4.82 3.99
CA LYS A 64 -2.08 4.17 3.36
C LYS A 64 -2.01 2.68 3.62
N ILE A 65 -3.11 2.10 4.08
CA ILE A 65 -3.15 0.72 4.56
C ILE A 65 -3.98 -0.13 3.60
N TYR A 66 -3.37 -1.21 3.12
CA TYR A 66 -4.07 -2.29 2.43
C TYR A 66 -4.18 -3.48 3.37
N THR A 67 -5.35 -4.13 3.35
CA THR A 67 -5.54 -5.47 3.94
C THR A 67 -5.64 -6.48 2.81
N ILE A 68 -4.82 -7.53 2.84
CA ILE A 68 -4.73 -8.51 1.78
C ILE A 68 -5.07 -9.89 2.37
N LEU A 69 -6.14 -10.49 1.87
CA LEU A 69 -6.61 -11.84 2.19
C LEU A 69 -6.50 -12.75 0.96
N PRO A 70 -6.49 -14.09 1.12
CA PRO A 70 -6.33 -15.02 0.00
C PRO A 70 -7.37 -14.83 -1.12
N GLY A 71 -8.60 -14.45 -0.77
CA GLY A 71 -9.71 -14.24 -1.71
C GLY A 71 -9.93 -12.79 -2.17
N GLY A 72 -9.09 -11.84 -1.76
CA GLY A 72 -9.30 -10.41 -2.01
C GLY A 72 -8.84 -9.56 -0.84
N GLY A 73 -9.46 -8.42 -0.58
CA GLY A 73 -9.03 -7.57 0.52
C GLY A 73 -9.69 -6.22 0.58
N THR A 74 -8.98 -5.25 1.15
CA THR A 74 -9.42 -3.87 1.30
C THR A 74 -8.31 -2.92 0.91
N ARG A 75 -8.67 -1.91 0.13
CA ARG A 75 -7.84 -0.78 -0.26
C ARG A 75 -7.93 0.34 0.79
N PRO A 76 -6.97 1.27 0.81
CA PRO A 76 -7.08 2.48 1.61
C PRO A 76 -8.40 3.20 1.30
N GLY A 77 -9.10 3.68 2.34
CA GLY A 77 -10.42 4.31 2.20
C GLY A 77 -11.60 3.34 2.14
N GLY A 78 -11.38 2.04 2.35
CA GLY A 78 -12.47 1.07 2.57
C GLY A 78 -12.99 0.37 1.31
N GLY A 79 -12.49 0.72 0.11
CA GLY A 79 -12.85 0.03 -1.12
C GLY A 79 -12.40 -1.43 -1.12
N GLY A 80 -13.21 -2.34 -1.65
CA GLY A 80 -12.82 -3.75 -1.79
C GLY A 80 -11.62 -3.92 -2.73
N LEU A 81 -10.77 -4.91 -2.48
CA LEU A 81 -9.71 -5.39 -3.36
C LEU A 81 -10.11 -6.75 -3.91
N SER A 82 -10.15 -6.91 -5.23
CA SER A 82 -10.51 -8.19 -5.86
C SER A 82 -9.37 -9.22 -5.76
N ALA A 83 -9.70 -10.49 -5.98
CA ALA A 83 -8.76 -11.60 -5.84
C ALA A 83 -7.53 -11.52 -6.76
N GLY A 84 -7.68 -10.97 -7.98
CA GLY A 84 -6.57 -10.82 -8.94
C GLY A 84 -5.44 -9.93 -8.40
N PRO A 85 -5.72 -8.65 -8.09
CA PRO A 85 -4.77 -7.75 -7.45
C PRO A 85 -4.21 -8.28 -6.13
N ALA A 86 -5.03 -8.91 -5.28
CA ALA A 86 -4.56 -9.52 -4.04
C ALA A 86 -3.52 -10.63 -4.30
N ARG A 87 -3.79 -11.51 -5.27
CA ARG A 87 -2.85 -12.56 -5.70
C ARG A 87 -1.56 -11.97 -6.26
N HIS A 88 -1.65 -10.90 -7.04
CA HIS A 88 -0.48 -10.20 -7.54
C HIS A 88 0.39 -9.67 -6.38
N LEU A 89 -0.20 -9.02 -5.38
CA LEU A 89 0.52 -8.56 -4.18
C LEU A 89 1.19 -9.71 -3.41
N TYR A 90 0.50 -10.85 -3.22
CA TYR A 90 1.12 -12.03 -2.61
C TYR A 90 2.37 -12.49 -3.37
N SER A 91 2.28 -12.57 -4.71
CA SER A 91 3.39 -12.97 -5.56
C SER A 91 4.54 -11.97 -5.52
N THR A 92 4.24 -10.67 -5.63
CA THR A 92 5.24 -9.60 -5.67
C THR A 92 6.06 -9.52 -4.38
N TYR A 93 5.41 -9.77 -3.23
CA TYR A 93 6.07 -9.69 -1.93
C TYR A 93 6.47 -11.05 -1.35
N GLY A 94 6.37 -12.13 -2.14
CA GLY A 94 6.79 -13.48 -1.73
C GLY A 94 6.04 -14.03 -0.52
N VAL A 95 4.80 -13.59 -0.30
CA VAL A 95 3.98 -14.04 0.84
C VAL A 95 3.11 -15.21 0.38
N THR A 96 3.06 -16.29 1.16
CA THR A 96 2.19 -17.43 0.85
C THR A 96 0.75 -17.13 1.30
N PRO A 97 -0.25 -17.16 0.40
CA PRO A 97 -1.64 -16.93 0.78
C PRO A 97 -2.11 -17.90 1.86
N GLY A 98 -2.82 -17.38 2.86
CA GLY A 98 -3.44 -18.18 3.91
C GLY A 98 -2.48 -18.65 5.00
N LYS A 99 -1.20 -18.24 4.93
CA LYS A 99 -0.23 -18.52 5.97
C LYS A 99 0.09 -17.27 6.79
N GLY A 100 -0.32 -17.30 8.06
CA GLY A 100 0.08 -16.33 9.06
C GLY A 100 -0.26 -14.87 8.74
N PHE A 101 0.42 -13.98 9.47
CA PHE A 101 0.35 -12.55 9.30
C PHE A 101 1.69 -12.04 8.75
N THR A 102 1.65 -11.07 7.83
CA THR A 102 2.86 -10.38 7.38
C THR A 102 2.57 -8.90 7.22
N PHE A 103 3.37 -8.09 7.91
CA PHE A 103 3.43 -6.66 7.76
C PHE A 103 4.54 -6.28 6.78
N VAL A 104 4.23 -5.42 5.82
CA VAL A 104 5.23 -4.81 4.92
C VAL A 104 5.02 -3.30 4.85
N LEU A 105 6.08 -2.52 5.08
CA LEU A 105 6.11 -1.08 4.86
C LEU A 105 6.84 -0.76 3.56
N ILE A 106 6.18 -0.02 2.68
CA ILE A 106 6.72 0.51 1.42
C ILE A 106 6.89 2.03 1.55
N GLY A 107 8.08 2.51 1.21
CA GLY A 107 8.38 3.93 1.17
C GLY A 107 7.69 4.64 0.00
N LYS A 108 7.73 5.98 0.02
CA LYS A 108 7.28 6.80 -1.13
C LYS A 108 8.11 6.56 -2.40
N ASP A 109 9.28 5.93 -2.26
CA ASP A 109 10.17 5.56 -3.35
C ASP A 109 9.82 4.20 -3.96
N GLY A 110 8.76 3.55 -3.46
CA GLY A 110 8.33 2.22 -3.90
C GLY A 110 9.16 1.07 -3.34
N THR A 111 10.17 1.35 -2.52
CA THR A 111 11.04 0.30 -1.95
C THR A 111 10.49 -0.21 -0.62
N GLU A 112 10.67 -1.50 -0.37
CA GLU A 112 10.38 -2.12 0.92
C GLU A 112 11.33 -1.58 2.01
N LYS A 113 10.77 -1.11 3.12
CA LYS A 113 11.50 -0.51 4.24
C LYS A 113 11.51 -1.40 5.48
N LEU A 114 10.47 -2.21 5.66
CA LEU A 114 10.31 -3.11 6.79
C LEU A 114 9.42 -4.28 6.39
N ARG A 115 9.78 -5.46 6.88
CA ARG A 115 8.95 -6.66 6.86
C ARG A 115 9.01 -7.36 8.20
N LYS A 116 7.85 -7.78 8.71
CA LYS A 116 7.73 -8.58 9.94
C LYS A 116 6.55 -9.55 9.85
N GLU A 117 6.68 -10.69 10.51
CA GLU A 117 5.60 -11.68 10.69
C GLU A 117 4.84 -11.47 12.02
N GLU A 118 5.11 -10.36 12.70
CA GLU A 118 4.52 -9.95 13.97
C GLU A 118 4.05 -8.47 13.90
N PRO A 119 3.14 -8.05 14.79
CA PRO A 119 2.68 -6.66 14.83
C PRO A 119 3.81 -5.67 15.12
N VAL A 120 3.90 -4.62 14.32
CA VAL A 120 4.84 -3.52 14.47
C VAL A 120 4.27 -2.47 15.42
N THR A 121 5.03 -2.11 16.44
CA THR A 121 4.62 -1.07 17.39
C THR A 121 4.59 0.31 16.73
N ALA A 122 3.73 1.21 17.19
CA ALA A 122 3.67 2.58 16.69
C ALA A 122 5.03 3.30 16.82
N ARG A 123 5.72 3.10 17.96
CA ARG A 123 7.03 3.70 18.22
C ARG A 123 8.06 3.24 17.18
N GLU A 124 8.15 1.94 16.94
CA GLU A 124 9.07 1.37 15.94
C GLU A 124 8.74 1.90 14.53
N LEU A 125 7.47 1.82 14.13
CA LEU A 125 7.01 2.25 12.82
C LEU A 125 7.33 3.73 12.55
N PHE A 126 6.98 4.61 13.49
CA PHE A 126 7.14 6.04 13.28
C PHE A 126 8.60 6.48 13.40
N ALA A 127 9.39 5.89 14.29
CA ALA A 127 10.82 6.15 14.37
C ALA A 127 11.54 5.76 13.07
N LEU A 128 11.21 4.59 12.51
CA LEU A 128 11.73 4.17 11.21
C LEU A 128 11.34 5.18 10.12
N ILE A 129 10.06 5.57 10.06
CA ILE A 129 9.57 6.53 9.08
C ILE A 129 10.28 7.88 9.18
N ASP A 130 10.44 8.41 10.39
CA ASP A 130 11.04 9.72 10.63
C ASP A 130 12.54 9.76 10.34
N SER A 131 13.21 8.60 10.35
CA SER A 131 14.60 8.47 9.92
C SER A 131 14.78 8.56 8.39
N MET A 132 13.72 8.33 7.61
CA MET A 132 13.81 8.25 6.14
C MET A 132 14.15 9.62 5.51
N PRO A 133 15.02 9.67 4.47
CA PRO A 133 15.46 10.93 3.85
C PRO A 133 14.30 11.83 3.37
N MET A 134 13.31 11.26 2.68
CA MET A 134 12.14 12.02 2.23
C MET A 134 11.32 12.57 3.40
N ARG A 135 11.17 11.79 4.50
CA ARG A 135 10.47 12.26 5.69
C ARG A 135 11.21 13.42 6.36
N ARG A 136 12.53 13.33 6.47
CA ARG A 136 13.37 14.43 6.97
C ARG A 136 13.23 15.69 6.12
N ALA A 137 13.17 15.54 4.79
CA ALA A 137 12.93 16.66 3.88
C ALA A 137 11.54 17.30 4.08
N GLU A 138 10.48 16.50 4.24
CA GLU A 138 9.12 16.97 4.56
C GLU A 138 9.09 17.79 5.85
N MET A 139 9.69 17.27 6.92
CA MET A 139 9.75 17.94 8.22
C MET A 139 10.52 19.26 8.15
N ARG A 140 11.62 19.32 7.38
CA ARG A 140 12.39 20.55 7.15
C ARG A 140 11.56 21.61 6.40
N ARG A 141 10.82 21.22 5.36
CA ARG A 141 9.94 22.13 4.60
C ARG A 141 8.83 22.69 5.48
N LYS A 142 8.22 21.85 6.33
CA LYS A 142 7.18 22.27 7.29
C LYS A 142 7.69 23.31 8.29
N ARG A 143 8.94 23.16 8.76
CA ARG A 143 9.60 24.13 9.65
C ARG A 143 9.96 25.45 8.97
N GLY A 144 10.50 25.42 7.74
CA GLY A 144 10.92 26.62 7.02
C GLY A 144 9.76 27.46 6.45
N GLY A 145 8.61 26.85 6.18
CA GLY A 145 7.42 27.55 5.65
C GLY A 145 6.70 28.46 6.65
N GLY A 146 6.95 28.30 7.95
CA GLY A 146 6.35 29.13 9.00
C GLY A 146 7.00 30.51 9.20
N SER A 147 8.13 30.78 8.55
CA SER A 147 8.94 31.98 8.80
C SER A 147 8.71 33.13 7.80
N LYS A 148 7.69 33.03 6.93
CA LYS A 148 7.37 34.03 5.88
C LYS A 148 6.04 34.77 6.10
N LYS A 149 5.69 35.03 7.35
CA LYS A 149 4.71 36.07 7.72
C LYS A 149 5.42 37.05 8.65
N ASN A 150 5.97 38.11 8.08
CA ASN A 150 6.24 39.42 8.67
C ASN A 150 6.45 40.38 7.51
#